data_AF-A0AAV4ZPH6-F1
#
_entry.id   AF-A0AAV4ZPH6-F1
#
_cell.length_a   1.000
_cell.length_b   1.000
_cell.length_c   1.000
_cell.angle_alpha   90.00
_cell.angle_beta   90.00
_cell.angle_gamma   90.00
#
_symmetry.space_group_name_H-M   'P 1'
#
loop_
_entity.id
_entity.type
_entity.pdbx_description
1 polymer ?
#
loop_
_entity_poly.entity_id
_entity_poly.type
_entity_poly.pdbx_seq_one_letter_code
_entity_poly.pdbx_strand_id
1 'polypeptide(L)'
;MTHGTVRAGKVSAEGGARTLTVSYGKDGGAKTIVVPSDAPIVAFEPAGKQGLVPGAKVFAVVAKDGGKTDGKLVAVGRDGLTPPM
;
A
#
# COMPACT_ATOMS: atom_id res chain seq x y z
N MET A 1 8.21 17.00 0.60
CA MET A 1 6.90 16.31 0.55
C MET A 1 7.07 15.03 -0.25
N THR A 2 6.94 13.86 0.36
CA THR A 2 7.09 12.53 -0.29
C THR A 2 5.76 11.93 -0.75
N HIS A 3 4.63 12.56 -0.45
CA HIS A 3 3.29 12.05 -0.77
C HIS A 3 2.73 12.69 -2.05
N GLY A 4 2.10 11.87 -2.91
CA GLY A 4 1.41 12.28 -4.13
C GLY A 4 -0.04 11.81 -4.15
N THR A 5 -0.92 12.55 -4.84
CA THR A 5 -2.35 12.22 -4.99
C THR A 5 -2.62 11.65 -6.37
N VAL A 6 -3.29 10.50 -6.46
CA VAL A 6 -3.78 9.97 -7.74
C VAL A 6 -5.01 10.77 -8.16
N ARG A 7 -4.90 11.57 -9.24
CA ARG A 7 -5.97 12.45 -9.73
C ARG A 7 -6.89 11.77 -10.73
N ALA A 8 -6.34 10.87 -11.54
CA ALA A 8 -7.07 10.17 -12.57
C ALA A 8 -6.43 8.82 -12.88
N GLY A 9 -7.27 7.84 -13.21
CA GLY A 9 -6.87 6.57 -13.81
C GLY A 9 -7.65 6.34 -15.11
N LYS A 10 -6.96 5.96 -16.18
CA LYS A 10 -7.57 5.55 -17.45
C LYS A 10 -7.11 4.15 -17.80
N VAL A 11 -8.04 3.29 -18.18
CA VAL A 11 -7.72 1.97 -18.75
C VAL A 11 -7.48 2.16 -20.25
N SER A 12 -6.35 1.68 -20.78
CA SER A 12 -6.10 1.70 -22.22
C SER A 12 -6.96 0.61 -22.89
N ALA A 13 -7.48 0.92 -24.08
CA ALA A 13 -8.25 -0.03 -24.87
C ALA A 13 -7.42 -1.25 -25.32
N GLU A 14 -6.09 -1.09 -25.38
CA GLU A 14 -5.15 -2.11 -25.83
C GLU A 14 -4.43 -2.72 -24.61
N GLY A 15 -4.53 -4.03 -24.45
CA GLY A 15 -3.78 -4.82 -23.46
C GLY A 15 -4.21 -4.71 -21.99
N GLY A 16 -5.27 -3.94 -21.67
CA GLY A 16 -5.82 -3.83 -20.31
C GLY A 16 -4.95 -3.07 -19.31
N ALA A 17 -3.89 -2.41 -19.77
CA ALA A 17 -3.01 -1.60 -18.92
C ALA A 17 -3.75 -0.36 -18.38
N ARG A 18 -3.37 0.12 -17.20
CA ARG A 18 -3.96 1.30 -16.56
C ARG A 18 -2.93 2.41 -16.45
N THR A 19 -3.24 3.58 -17.01
CA THR A 19 -2.44 4.78 -16.84
C THR A 19 -2.96 5.60 -15.67
N LEU A 20 -2.09 5.91 -14.70
CA LEU A 20 -2.38 6.75 -13.53
C LEU A 20 -1.66 8.09 -13.65
N THR A 21 -2.36 9.18 -13.36
CA THR A 21 -1.74 10.51 -13.19
C THR A 21 -1.65 10.83 -11.70
N VAL A 22 -0.41 10.97 -11.21
CA VAL A 22 -0.11 11.29 -9.81
C VAL A 22 0.40 12.71 -9.72
N SER A 23 -0.29 13.56 -8.95
CA SER A 23 0.13 14.94 -8.69
C SER A 23 0.92 15.03 -7.39
N TYR A 24 1.97 15.85 -7.39
CA TYR A 24 2.85 16.08 -6.25
C TYR A 24 3.08 17.57 -6.04
N GLY A 25 3.28 17.97 -4.78
CA GLY A 25 3.61 19.35 -4.41
C GLY A 25 2.45 20.33 -4.60
N LYS A 26 2.65 21.57 -4.12
CA LYS A 26 1.68 22.67 -4.30
C LYS A 26 1.86 23.38 -5.65
N ASP A 27 3.01 23.18 -6.29
CA ASP A 27 3.43 23.88 -7.52
C ASP A 27 2.94 23.17 -8.80
N GLY A 28 2.02 22.21 -8.67
CA GLY A 28 1.37 21.55 -9.82
C GLY A 28 2.18 20.44 -10.50
N GLY A 29 3.21 19.90 -9.86
CA GLY A 29 3.99 18.78 -10.41
C GLY A 29 3.12 17.53 -10.63
N ALA A 30 3.34 16.80 -11.72
CA ALA A 30 2.63 15.56 -12.02
C ALA A 30 3.54 14.50 -12.68
N LYS A 31 3.23 13.23 -12.45
CA LYS A 31 3.81 12.09 -13.18
C LYS A 31 2.72 11.18 -13.73
N THR A 32 2.98 10.63 -14.90
CA THR A 32 2.18 9.59 -15.52
C THR A 32 2.85 8.25 -15.28
N ILE A 33 2.09 7.28 -14.75
CA ILE A 33 2.54 5.93 -14.42
C ILE A 33 1.71 4.95 -15.23
N VAL A 34 2.35 4.07 -15.99
CA VAL A 34 1.68 2.95 -16.66
C VAL A 34 1.76 1.74 -15.74
N VAL A 35 0.60 1.23 -15.35
CA VAL A 35 0.44 -0.02 -14.60
C VAL A 35 0.08 -1.11 -15.60
N PRO A 36 0.95 -2.11 -15.81
CA PRO A 36 0.66 -3.20 -16.73
C PRO A 36 -0.50 -4.05 -16.17
N SER A 37 -1.15 -4.82 -17.05
CA SER A 37 -2.33 -5.62 -16.69
C SER A 37 -2.03 -6.82 -15.80
N ASP A 38 -0.77 -7.27 -15.76
CA ASP A 38 -0.26 -8.34 -14.90
C ASP A 38 0.29 -7.83 -13.55
N ALA A 39 0.18 -6.53 -13.28
CA ALA A 39 0.65 -5.97 -12.02
C ALA A 39 -0.10 -6.60 -10.83
N PRO A 40 0.61 -7.12 -9.81
CA PRO A 40 -0.03 -7.70 -8.64
C PRO A 40 -0.77 -6.63 -7.84
N ILE A 41 -2.04 -6.89 -7.54
CA ILE A 41 -2.83 -6.02 -6.67
C ILE A 41 -2.68 -6.52 -5.24
N VAL A 42 -2.09 -5.68 -4.39
CA VAL A 42 -1.99 -5.95 -2.95
C VAL A 42 -2.99 -5.06 -2.21
N ALA A 43 -3.84 -5.66 -1.39
CA ALA A 43 -4.84 -4.97 -0.59
C ALA A 43 -4.86 -5.53 0.83
N PHE A 44 -5.32 -4.70 1.77
CA PHE A 44 -5.58 -5.15 3.13
C PHE A 44 -6.94 -5.85 3.21
N GLU A 45 -6.96 -6.98 3.91
CA GLU A 45 -8.17 -7.68 4.31
C GLU A 45 -8.26 -7.73 5.85
N PRO A 46 -9.47 -7.82 6.44
CA PRO A 46 -9.61 -8.01 7.88
C PRO A 46 -8.89 -9.28 8.34
N ALA A 47 -8.00 -9.14 9.32
CA ALA A 47 -7.24 -10.24 9.89
C ALA A 47 -7.46 -10.32 11.41
N GLY A 48 -7.48 -11.55 11.94
CA GLY A 48 -7.51 -11.80 13.37
C GLY A 48 -6.14 -12.15 13.92
N LYS A 49 -6.02 -12.25 15.25
CA LYS A 49 -4.77 -12.55 15.96
C LYS A 49 -4.13 -13.88 15.50
N GLN A 50 -4.94 -14.83 15.05
CA GLN A 50 -4.50 -16.12 14.52
C GLN A 50 -3.61 -16.02 13.28
N GLY A 51 -3.65 -14.89 12.55
CA GLY A 51 -2.75 -14.65 11.42
C GLY A 51 -1.31 -14.35 11.84
N LEU A 52 -1.07 -13.99 13.11
CA LEU A 52 0.26 -13.75 13.66
C LEU A 52 0.90 -15.09 14.05
N VAL A 53 1.57 -15.70 13.09
CA VAL A 53 2.33 -16.94 13.29
C VAL A 53 3.84 -16.67 13.29
N PRO A 54 4.66 -17.52 13.95
CA PRO A 54 6.12 -17.42 13.87
C PRO A 54 6.59 -17.36 12.41
N GLY A 55 7.48 -16.40 12.11
CA GLY A 55 8.02 -16.19 10.76
C GLY A 55 7.18 -15.28 9.86
N ALA A 56 5.97 -14.87 10.26
CA ALA A 56 5.20 -13.90 9.50
C ALA A 56 5.91 -12.53 9.45
N LYS A 57 5.93 -11.90 8.27
CA LYS A 57 6.40 -10.52 8.13
C LYS A 57 5.31 -9.57 8.62
N VAL A 58 5.69 -8.58 9.42
CA VAL A 58 4.74 -7.65 10.04
C VAL A 58 5.20 -6.21 9.82
N PHE A 59 4.25 -5.35 9.45
CA PHE A 59 4.38 -3.90 9.57
C PHE A 59 3.42 -3.41 10.65
N ALA A 60 3.93 -2.63 11.61
CA ALA A 60 3.12 -2.13 12.71
C ALA A 60 3.34 -0.63 12.90
N VAL A 61 2.23 0.13 12.90
CA VAL A 61 2.22 1.53 13.31
C VAL A 61 1.85 1.56 14.78
N VAL A 62 2.80 1.95 15.60
CA VAL A 62 2.67 1.87 17.06
C VAL A 62 2.96 3.21 17.72
N ALA A 63 2.19 3.57 18.74
CA ALA A 63 2.50 4.73 19.57
C ALA A 63 3.46 4.28 20.69
N LYS A 64 4.61 4.94 20.80
CA LYS A 64 5.52 4.70 21.93
C LYS A 64 4.95 5.40 23.16
N ASP A 65 4.39 4.64 24.10
CA ASP A 65 3.94 5.15 25.40
C ASP A 65 4.46 4.25 26.54
N GLY A 66 5.64 4.59 27.05
CA GLY A 66 6.27 3.83 28.14
C GLY A 66 6.55 2.36 27.79
N GLY A 67 6.25 1.45 28.72
CA GLY A 67 6.54 0.00 28.61
C GLY A 67 5.49 -0.83 27.87
N LYS A 68 4.39 -0.21 27.40
CA LYS A 68 3.39 -0.86 26.56
C LYS A 68 3.29 -0.09 25.24
N THR A 69 2.88 -0.76 24.17
CA THR A 69 2.82 -0.13 22.86
C THR A 69 1.49 -0.46 22.21
N ASP A 70 0.62 0.54 22.12
CA ASP A 70 -0.67 0.39 21.45
C ASP A 70 -0.49 0.47 19.94
N GLY A 71 -0.88 -0.61 19.25
CA GLY A 71 -0.84 -0.71 17.80
C GLY A 71 -2.06 -0.03 17.19
N LYS A 72 -1.82 1.03 16.40
CA LYS A 72 -2.87 1.69 15.61
C LYS A 72 -3.22 0.88 14.36
N LEU A 73 -2.23 0.19 13.80
CA LEU A 73 -2.37 -0.73 12.67
C LEU A 73 -1.32 -1.82 12.80
N VAL A 74 -1.72 -3.08 12.61
CA VAL A 74 -0.81 -4.21 12.47
C VAL A 74 -1.19 -4.94 11.18
N ALA A 75 -0.33 -4.86 10.18
CA ALA A 75 -0.46 -5.56 8.92
C ALA A 75 0.43 -6.80 8.94
N VAL A 76 -0.14 -7.95 8.57
CA VAL A 76 0.54 -9.25 8.60
C VAL A 76 0.62 -9.81 7.19
N GLY A 77 1.79 -10.31 6.83
CA GLY A 77 2.07 -10.91 5.55
C GLY A 77 1.39 -12.25 5.40
N ARG A 78 0.29 -12.30 4.64
CA ARG A 78 -0.36 -13.56 4.28
C ARG A 78 0.48 -14.32 3.24
N ASP A 79 0.58 -15.64 3.41
CA ASP A 79 1.26 -16.54 2.46
C ASP A 79 2.71 -16.12 2.11
N GLY A 80 3.43 -15.53 3.08
CA GLY A 80 4.82 -15.08 2.91
C GLY A 80 4.99 -13.71 2.25
N LEU A 81 3.89 -13.04 1.87
CA LEU A 81 3.87 -11.69 1.34
C LEU A 81 4.50 -10.71 2.33
N THR A 82 5.25 -9.72 1.84
CA THR A 82 5.67 -8.58 2.67
C THR A 82 4.53 -7.55 2.69
N PRO A 83 3.97 -7.19 3.86
CA PRO A 83 2.96 -6.14 3.95
C PRO A 83 3.38 -4.84 3.26
N PRO A 84 2.49 -4.15 2.53
CA PRO A 84 2.81 -2.87 1.92
C PRO A 84 2.68 -1.75 2.95
N MET A 85 3.79 -1.37 3.58
CA MET A 85 4.14 -0.06 4.17
C MET A 85 5.47 -0.19 4.92
#